data_AF-A0A6B3EIC2-F1
#
_entry.id   AF-A0A6B3EIC2-F1
#
_cell.length_a   1.000
_cell.length_b   1.000
_cell.length_c   1.000
_cell.angle_alpha   90.00
_cell.angle_beta   90.00
_cell.angle_gamma   90.00
#
_symmetry.space_group_name_H-M   'P 1'
#
loop_
_entity.id
_entity.type
_entity.pdbx_description
1 polymer ?
#
loop_
_entity_poly.entity_id
_entity_poly.type
_entity_poly.pdbx_seq_one_letter_code
_entity_poly.pdbx_strand_id
1 'polypeptide(L)'
;ERASTLGVSPDGRAGTVAATSGIGKIGDGWIKDNDAVAAMTDALAAAITRLRERVAATAEPDPVTQDLLIAITADLEKHHWMFQASNNE
;
A
#
# COMPACT_ATOMS: atom_id res chain seq x y z
N GLU A 1 -5.14 2.87 -14.24
CA GLU A 1 -5.39 2.58 -15.67
C GLU A 1 -5.36 1.09 -15.99
N ARG A 2 -4.46 0.28 -15.39
CA ARG A 2 -4.42 -1.17 -15.64
C ARG A 2 -5.77 -1.89 -15.48
N ALA A 3 -6.54 -1.57 -14.44
CA ALA A 3 -7.87 -2.16 -14.21
C ALA A 3 -8.84 -1.91 -15.39
N SER A 4 -8.91 -0.69 -15.91
CA SER A 4 -9.75 -0.37 -17.06
C SER A 4 -9.27 -1.06 -18.35
N THR A 5 -7.95 -1.24 -18.51
CA THR A 5 -7.38 -2.03 -19.62
C THR A 5 -7.84 -3.49 -19.57
N LEU A 6 -8.10 -4.03 -18.37
CA LEU A 6 -8.64 -5.38 -18.16
C LEU A 6 -10.18 -5.43 -18.18
N GLY A 7 -10.86 -4.33 -18.54
CA GLY A 7 -12.33 -4.25 -18.58
C GLY A 7 -13.00 -4.09 -17.21
N VAL A 8 -12.23 -3.85 -16.14
CA VAL A 8 -12.75 -3.61 -14.80
C VAL A 8 -12.80 -2.11 -14.54
N SER A 9 -13.97 -1.58 -14.15
CA SER A 9 -14.10 -0.18 -13.76
C SER A 9 -13.48 0.05 -12.37
N PRO A 10 -12.38 0.83 -12.24
CA PRO A 10 -11.79 1.10 -10.93
C PRO A 10 -12.66 2.06 -10.12
N ASP A 11 -12.92 1.73 -8.84
CA ASP A 11 -13.72 2.57 -7.94
C ASP A 11 -12.83 3.28 -6.92
N GLY A 12 -12.52 4.55 -7.21
CA GLY A 12 -11.73 5.43 -6.34
C GLY A 12 -12.57 6.36 -5.46
N ARG A 13 -13.89 6.16 -5.35
CA ARG A 13 -14.74 7.05 -4.53
C ARG A 13 -14.31 6.96 -3.06
N ALA A 14 -14.31 8.10 -2.37
CA ALA A 14 -13.87 8.19 -0.97
C ALA A 14 -14.56 7.18 -0.04
N GLY A 15 -15.87 6.94 -0.24
CA GLY A 15 -16.63 5.95 0.54
C GLY A 15 -16.12 4.52 0.34
N THR A 16 -15.79 4.12 -0.89
CA THR A 16 -15.23 2.80 -1.21
C THR A 16 -13.84 2.66 -0.60
N VAL A 17 -12.97 3.66 -0.79
CA VAL A 17 -11.62 3.67 -0.21
C VAL A 17 -11.65 3.51 1.30
N ALA A 18 -12.51 4.27 1.99
CA ALA A 18 -12.67 4.18 3.44
C ALA A 18 -13.21 2.81 3.89
N ALA A 19 -14.17 2.23 3.15
CA ALA A 19 -14.78 0.95 3.51
C ALA A 19 -13.89 -0.26 3.22
N THR A 20 -13.01 -0.19 2.21
CA THR A 20 -12.17 -1.32 1.78
C THR A 20 -10.69 -1.17 2.15
N SER A 21 -10.33 -0.11 2.87
CA SER A 21 -8.95 0.15 3.28
C SER A 21 -8.39 -1.04 4.05
N GLY A 22 -7.15 -1.42 3.72
CA GLY A 22 -6.37 -2.40 4.48
C GLY A 22 -5.50 -1.78 5.56
N ILE A 23 -5.55 -0.45 5.70
CA ILE A 23 -4.70 0.32 6.61
C ILE A 23 -5.53 0.71 7.84
N GLY A 24 -4.88 0.70 9.01
CA GLY A 24 -5.48 1.11 10.27
C GLY A 24 -5.96 2.57 10.27
N LYS A 25 -6.84 2.90 11.22
CA LYS A 25 -7.24 4.29 11.44
C LYS A 25 -6.07 5.06 12.07
N ILE A 26 -5.86 6.28 11.60
CA ILE A 26 -4.95 7.24 12.24
C ILE A 26 -5.77 8.06 13.24
N GLY A 27 -5.15 8.46 14.35
CA GLY A 27 -5.76 9.34 15.34
C GLY A 27 -6.22 10.67 14.74
N ASP A 28 -7.23 11.28 15.35
CA ASP A 28 -7.72 12.60 14.97
C ASP A 28 -6.96 13.73 15.68
N GLY A 29 -7.02 14.93 15.10
CA GLY A 29 -6.36 16.11 15.66
C GLY A 29 -4.83 16.06 15.55
N TRP A 30 -4.15 16.61 16.56
CA TRP A 30 -2.69 16.68 16.59
C TRP A 30 -2.09 15.34 17.04
N ILE A 31 -1.21 14.79 16.23
CA ILE A 31 -0.45 13.58 16.52
C ILE A 31 1.01 13.95 16.77
N LYS A 32 1.67 13.23 17.69
CA LYS A 32 3.12 13.38 17.89
C LYS A 32 3.85 12.85 16.67
N ASP A 33 5.02 13.41 16.40
CA ASP A 33 5.93 12.97 15.34
C ASP A 33 6.19 11.45 15.37
N ASN A 34 6.58 10.90 16.53
CA ASN A 34 6.85 9.48 16.69
C ASN A 34 5.62 8.62 16.41
N ASP A 35 4.44 9.06 16.85
CA ASP A 35 3.17 8.36 16.62
C ASP A 35 2.79 8.40 15.13
N ALA A 36 3.05 9.51 14.45
CA ALA A 36 2.83 9.67 13.01
C ALA A 36 3.76 8.76 12.18
N VAL A 37 5.05 8.68 12.56
CA VAL A 37 6.03 7.82 11.90
C VAL A 37 5.70 6.34 12.11
N ALA A 38 5.30 5.94 13.33
CA ALA A 38 4.82 4.60 13.61
C ALA A 38 3.58 4.25 12.76
N ALA A 39 2.58 5.14 12.73
CA ALA A 39 1.38 4.94 11.94
C ALA A 39 1.66 4.81 10.43
N MET A 40 2.60 5.60 9.90
CA MET A 40 3.03 5.49 8.50
C MET A 40 3.75 4.17 8.22
N THR A 41 4.64 3.75 9.12
CA THR A 41 5.36 2.49 9.02
C THR A 41 4.40 1.31 9.01
N ASP A 42 3.43 1.28 9.94
CA ASP A 42 2.39 0.23 10.00
C ASP A 42 1.50 0.22 8.75
N ALA A 43 1.13 1.41 8.25
CA ALA A 43 0.34 1.53 7.03
C ALA A 43 1.08 0.98 5.80
N LEU A 44 2.36 1.32 5.65
CA LEU A 44 3.21 0.82 4.57
C LEU A 44 3.39 -0.70 4.69
N ALA A 45 3.64 -1.23 5.88
CA ALA A 45 3.75 -2.67 6.11
C ALA A 45 2.47 -3.42 5.68
N ALA A 46 1.31 -2.93 6.10
CA ALA A 46 0.02 -3.52 5.74
C ALA A 46 -0.22 -3.50 4.21
N ALA A 47 0.15 -2.40 3.54
CA ALA A 47 0.04 -2.28 2.09
C ALA A 47 0.99 -3.25 1.35
N ILE A 48 2.25 -3.34 1.80
CA ILE A 48 3.27 -4.23 1.24
C ILE A 48 2.85 -5.69 1.35
N THR A 49 2.41 -6.14 2.52
CA THR A 49 1.93 -7.52 2.72
C THR A 49 0.82 -7.85 1.73
N ARG A 50 -0.16 -6.95 1.61
CA ARG A 50 -1.26 -7.13 0.68
C ARG A 50 -0.78 -7.16 -0.77
N LEU A 51 0.13 -6.29 -1.18
CA LEU A 51 0.66 -6.30 -2.55
C LEU A 51 1.43 -7.58 -2.86
N ARG A 52 2.24 -8.09 -1.93
CA ARG A 52 2.96 -9.37 -2.10
C ARG A 52 2.01 -10.55 -2.35
N GLU A 53 0.86 -10.59 -1.66
CA GLU A 53 -0.18 -11.58 -1.96
C GLU A 53 -0.70 -11.45 -3.40
N ARG A 54 -0.91 -10.22 -3.89
CA ARG A 54 -1.40 -10.00 -5.26
C ARG A 54 -0.33 -10.30 -6.30
N VAL A 55 0.95 -9.99 -6.03
CA VAL A 55 2.08 -10.39 -6.89
C VAL A 55 2.09 -11.91 -7.09
N ALA A 56 1.88 -12.68 -6.02
CA ALA A 56 1.78 -14.13 -6.13
C ALA A 56 0.54 -14.56 -6.91
N ALA A 57 -0.62 -13.94 -6.63
CA ALA A 57 -1.88 -14.27 -7.30
C ALA A 57 -1.88 -13.98 -8.81
N THR A 58 -1.08 -13.01 -9.27
CA THR A 58 -1.00 -12.63 -10.69
C THR A 58 0.13 -13.31 -11.46
N ALA A 59 0.95 -14.15 -10.81
CA ALA A 59 2.18 -14.70 -11.40
C ALA A 59 1.97 -15.44 -12.73
N GLU A 60 1.03 -16.39 -12.74
CA GLU A 60 0.68 -17.13 -13.95
C GLU A 60 -0.45 -16.46 -14.77
N PRO A 61 -1.56 -15.97 -14.17
CA PRO A 61 -2.70 -15.53 -14.97
C PRO A 61 -2.51 -14.16 -15.64
N ASP A 62 -1.65 -13.29 -15.10
CA ASP A 62 -1.37 -11.98 -15.70
C ASP A 62 0.03 -11.44 -15.32
N PRO A 63 1.09 -11.94 -15.98
CA PRO A 63 2.46 -11.50 -15.71
C PRO A 63 2.70 -10.00 -15.92
N VAL A 64 1.90 -9.34 -16.77
CA VAL A 64 2.04 -7.89 -17.01
C VAL A 64 1.46 -7.08 -15.84
N THR A 65 0.33 -7.50 -15.27
CA THR A 65 -0.13 -6.91 -14.00
C THR A 65 0.83 -7.24 -12.87
N GLN A 66 1.38 -8.46 -12.84
CA GLN A 66 2.36 -8.84 -11.84
C GLN A 66 3.57 -7.91 -11.83
N ASP A 67 4.15 -7.61 -12.99
CA ASP A 67 5.31 -6.71 -13.11
C ASP A 67 5.03 -5.32 -12.51
N LEU A 68 3.85 -4.76 -12.81
CA LEU A 68 3.40 -3.49 -12.21
C LEU A 68 3.29 -3.59 -10.68
N LEU A 69 2.72 -4.67 -10.17
CA LEU A 69 2.58 -4.87 -8.73
C LEU A 69 3.94 -5.06 -8.05
N ILE A 70 4.90 -5.74 -8.69
CA ILE A 70 6.28 -5.89 -8.18
C ILE A 70 6.94 -4.53 -8.09
N ALA A 71 6.88 -3.70 -9.14
CA ALA A 71 7.47 -2.37 -9.15
C ALA A 71 6.91 -1.49 -8.03
N ILE A 72 5.57 -1.45 -7.88
CA ILE A 72 4.91 -0.71 -6.80
C ILE A 72 5.33 -1.24 -5.43
N THR A 73 5.42 -2.56 -5.26
CA THR A 73 5.83 -3.18 -4.00
C THR A 73 7.25 -2.76 -3.62
N ALA A 74 8.19 -2.78 -4.57
CA ALA A 74 9.58 -2.39 -4.34
C ALA A 74 9.71 -0.92 -3.90
N ASP A 75 8.95 -0.01 -4.52
CA ASP A 75 8.94 1.40 -4.14
C ASP A 75 8.36 1.62 -2.74
N LEU A 76 7.29 0.91 -2.37
CA LEU A 76 6.73 0.99 -1.02
C LEU A 76 7.65 0.39 0.04
N GLU A 77 8.35 -0.71 -0.26
CA GLU A 77 9.36 -1.30 0.63
C GLU A 77 10.51 -0.33 0.88
N LYS A 78 10.95 0.40 -0.17
CA LYS A 78 11.95 1.46 -0.03
C LYS A 78 11.46 2.57 0.89
N HIS A 79 10.23 3.07 0.71
CA HIS A 79 9.68 4.08 1.62
C HIS A 79 9.54 3.57 3.05
N HIS A 80 9.07 2.33 3.24
CA HIS A 80 8.97 1.71 4.55
C HIS A 80 10.32 1.66 5.26
N TRP A 81 11.38 1.24 4.55
CA TRP A 81 12.74 1.27 5.08
C TRP A 81 13.21 2.68 5.44
N MET A 82 12.94 3.68 4.59
CA MET A 82 13.30 5.08 4.87
C MET A 82 12.66 5.58 6.16
N PHE A 83 11.37 5.34 6.36
CA PHE A 83 10.66 5.73 7.59
C PHE A 83 11.20 5.02 8.83
N GLN A 84 11.51 3.72 8.73
CA GLN A 84 12.12 2.97 9.84
C GLN A 84 13.52 3.47 10.17
N ALA A 85 14.34 3.80 9.17
CA ALA A 85 15.69 4.29 9.36
C ALA A 85 15.71 5.66 10.05
N SER A 86 14.80 6.58 9.66
CA SER A 86 14.70 7.91 10.25
C SER A 86 14.17 7.92 11.70
N ASN A 87 13.56 6.84 12.16
CA ASN A 87 13.01 6.72 13.52
C ASN A 87 13.99 6.08 14.53
N ASN A 88 15.12 5.55 14.05
CA ASN A 88 16.13 4.89 14.87
C ASN A 88 17.34 5.80 15.19
N GLU A 89 17.23 7.10 14.88
CA GLU A 89 18.17 8.16 15.27
C GLU A 89 17.60 9.00 16.43
#